data_AF-A0A1Y1VBS9-F1
#
_entry.id   AF-A0A1Y1VBS9-F1
#
_cell.length_a   1.000
_cell.length_b   1.000
_cell.length_c   1.000
_cell.angle_alpha   90.00
_cell.angle_beta   90.00
_cell.angle_gamma   90.00
#
_symmetry.space_group_name_H-M   'P 1'
#
loop_
_entity.id
_entity.type
_entity.pdbx_description
1 polymer ?
#
loop_
_entity_poly.entity_id
_entity_poly.type
_entity_poly.pdbx_seq_one_letter_code
_entity_poly.pdbx_strand_id
1 'polypeptide(L)'
;MNSGVPRVIIQWLQSMNLTFPYSFPKRDLADGRLVAEIFNNYYNNKINIDVLYSSPSYKNRKDNWDQLQKFFRKNNINIPESIILPVLNYDDDGAVDFLRYIYTLLTKKK
;
A
#
# COMPACT_ATOMS: atom_id res chain seq x y z
N MET A 1 -14.07 -7.95 2.49
CA MET A 1 -13.86 -6.61 1.88
C MET A 1 -15.21 -6.02 1.51
N ASN A 2 -15.85 -5.22 2.37
CA ASN A 2 -17.14 -4.58 2.01
C ASN A 2 -17.29 -3.15 2.59
N SER A 3 -16.18 -2.50 2.90
CA SER A 3 -16.12 -1.17 3.51
C SER A 3 -15.60 -0.13 2.51
N GLY A 4 -16.46 0.31 1.58
CA GLY A 4 -16.21 1.49 0.73
C GLY A 4 -15.24 1.36 -0.45
N VAL A 5 -14.50 0.25 -0.57
CA VAL A 5 -13.58 0.04 -1.70
C VAL A 5 -14.36 -0.21 -3.01
N PRO A 6 -14.15 0.57 -4.08
CA PRO A 6 -14.79 0.35 -5.37
C PRO A 6 -14.49 -1.04 -5.95
N ARG A 7 -15.50 -1.68 -6.57
CA ARG A 7 -15.37 -3.02 -7.17
C ARG A 7 -14.20 -3.14 -8.15
N VAL A 8 -13.94 -2.10 -8.94
CA VAL A 8 -12.83 -2.08 -9.90
C VAL A 8 -11.46 -2.20 -9.23
N ILE A 9 -11.30 -1.64 -8.03
CA ILE A 9 -10.07 -1.73 -7.24
C ILE A 9 -9.93 -3.13 -6.65
N ILE A 10 -11.05 -3.74 -6.21
CA ILE A 10 -11.04 -5.14 -5.73
C ILE A 10 -10.60 -6.08 -6.86
N GLN A 11 -11.17 -5.92 -8.05
CA GLN A 11 -10.79 -6.71 -9.23
C GLN A 11 -9.33 -6.48 -9.62
N TRP A 12 -8.84 -5.25 -9.50
CA TRP A 12 -7.44 -4.93 -9.72
C TRP A 12 -6.53 -5.64 -8.72
N LEU A 13 -6.83 -5.59 -7.42
CA LEU A 13 -6.09 -6.33 -6.39
C LEU A 13 -6.10 -7.84 -6.66
N GLN A 14 -7.24 -8.39 -7.05
CA GLN A 14 -7.39 -9.82 -7.38
C GLN A 14 -6.65 -10.23 -8.66
N SER A 15 -6.45 -9.30 -9.60
CA SER A 15 -5.67 -9.57 -10.81
C SER A 15 -4.17 -9.67 -10.54
N MET A 16 -3.71 -9.13 -9.40
CA MET A 16 -2.35 -9.30 -8.91
C MET A 16 -2.28 -10.56 -8.06
N ASN A 17 -1.26 -11.39 -8.26
CA ASN A 17 -1.05 -12.61 -7.48
C ASN A 17 -0.45 -12.29 -6.10
N LEU A 18 -1.19 -11.50 -5.30
CA LEU A 18 -0.77 -11.03 -3.97
C LEU A 18 -0.80 -12.18 -2.97
N THR A 19 0.27 -12.30 -2.19
CA THR A 19 0.46 -13.30 -1.14
C THR A 19 0.10 -12.74 0.24
N PHE A 20 0.24 -11.43 0.45
CA PHE A 20 -0.20 -10.79 1.69
C PHE A 20 -1.72 -10.66 1.75
N PRO A 21 -2.33 -10.80 2.94
CA PRO A 21 -3.76 -10.61 3.09
C PRO A 21 -4.16 -9.18 2.71
N TYR A 22 -5.31 -9.03 2.06
CA TYR A 22 -5.91 -7.73 1.73
C TYR A 22 -7.40 -7.67 2.10
N SER A 23 -7.87 -8.62 2.92
CA SER A 23 -9.27 -8.72 3.33
C SER A 23 -9.70 -7.60 4.27
N PHE A 24 -8.74 -7.01 5.00
CA PHE A 24 -8.93 -5.91 5.95
C PHE A 24 -8.01 -4.74 5.59
N PRO A 25 -8.32 -3.96 4.54
CA PRO A 25 -7.42 -2.96 3.95
C PRO A 25 -6.79 -2.01 4.98
N LYS A 26 -7.57 -1.57 5.98
CA LYS A 26 -7.07 -0.72 7.06
C LYS A 26 -5.88 -1.33 7.79
N ARG A 27 -5.99 -2.59 8.21
CA ARG A 27 -4.91 -3.30 8.89
C ARG A 27 -3.79 -3.63 7.92
N ASP A 28 -4.16 -4.22 6.79
CA ASP A 28 -3.24 -4.88 5.89
C ASP A 28 -2.36 -3.88 5.12
N LEU A 29 -2.88 -2.69 4.79
CA LEU A 29 -2.10 -1.62 4.15
C LEU A 29 -1.18 -0.92 5.15
N ALA A 30 -1.63 -0.68 6.39
CA ALA A 30 -0.84 0.05 7.37
C ALA A 30 0.44 -0.69 7.78
N ASP A 31 0.47 -2.01 7.66
CA ASP A 31 1.66 -2.84 7.85
C ASP A 31 2.80 -2.48 6.87
N GLY A 32 2.44 -2.04 5.65
CA GLY A 32 3.39 -1.64 4.60
C GLY A 32 3.85 -2.79 3.70
N ARG A 33 3.84 -4.06 4.15
CA ARG A 33 4.26 -5.19 3.30
C ARG A 33 3.31 -5.45 2.13
N LEU A 34 2.00 -5.31 2.34
CA LEU A 34 1.03 -5.39 1.25
C LEU A 34 1.29 -4.30 0.20
N VAL A 35 1.62 -3.08 0.64
CA VAL A 35 1.95 -1.97 -0.26
C VAL A 35 3.22 -2.29 -1.04
N ALA A 36 4.26 -2.82 -0.38
CA ALA A 36 5.48 -3.27 -1.05
C ALA A 36 5.19 -4.31 -2.15
N GLU A 37 4.32 -5.28 -1.87
CA GLU A 37 3.94 -6.31 -2.83
C GLU A 37 3.16 -5.76 -4.02
N ILE A 38 2.20 -4.85 -3.78
CA ILE A 38 1.48 -4.15 -4.85
C ILE A 38 2.47 -3.42 -5.76
N PHE A 39 3.42 -2.67 -5.22
CA PHE A 39 4.43 -1.98 -6.03
C PHE A 39 5.38 -2.97 -6.73
N ASN A 40 5.75 -4.09 -6.12
CA ASN A 40 6.60 -5.09 -6.75
C ASN A 40 5.99 -5.71 -8.01
N ASN A 41 4.66 -5.80 -8.10
CA ASN A 41 3.95 -6.20 -9.33
C ASN A 41 4.17 -5.23 -10.51
N TYR A 42 4.48 -3.95 -10.24
CA TYR A 42 4.72 -2.92 -11.26
C TYR A 42 6.20 -2.60 -11.48
N TYR A 43 7.04 -2.87 -10.49
CA TYR A 43 8.44 -2.47 -10.47
C TYR A 43 9.40 -3.67 -10.47
N ASN A 44 8.96 -4.84 -10.94
CA ASN A 44 9.78 -6.06 -11.09
C ASN A 44 10.52 -6.45 -9.81
N ASN A 45 9.82 -6.55 -8.68
CA ASN A 45 10.38 -6.98 -7.39
C ASN A 45 11.55 -6.14 -6.85
N LYS A 46 11.58 -4.83 -7.16
CA LYS A 46 12.66 -3.92 -6.69
C LYS A 46 12.62 -3.61 -5.18
N ILE A 47 11.50 -3.84 -4.50
CA ILE A 47 11.39 -3.67 -3.04
C ILE A 47 11.71 -5.01 -2.40
N ASN A 48 12.74 -5.06 -1.57
CA ASN A 48 13.01 -6.25 -0.75
C ASN A 48 11.99 -6.28 0.40
N ILE A 49 11.05 -7.23 0.36
CA ILE A 49 10.00 -7.36 1.39
C ILE A 49 10.56 -8.01 2.67
N ASP A 50 11.58 -8.86 2.54
CA ASP A 50 12.13 -9.64 3.67
C ASP A 50 12.81 -8.76 4.73
N VAL A 51 13.21 -7.54 4.37
CA VAL A 51 13.78 -6.55 5.29
C VAL A 51 12.73 -5.70 6.01
N LEU A 52 11.46 -5.82 5.62
CA LEU A 52 10.36 -5.14 6.30
C LEU A 52 9.98 -5.89 7.58
N TYR A 53 9.66 -5.13 8.62
CA TYR A 53 9.21 -5.69 9.87
C TYR A 53 7.83 -6.35 9.72
N SER A 54 7.67 -7.54 10.32
CA SER A 54 6.40 -8.27 10.36
C SER A 54 5.54 -7.98 11.59
N SER A 55 6.03 -7.11 12.48
CA SER A 55 5.45 -6.83 13.79
C SER A 55 4.39 -5.73 13.71
N PRO A 56 3.29 -5.83 14.48
CA PRO A 56 2.18 -4.87 14.43
C PRO A 56 2.46 -3.53 15.13
N SER A 57 3.66 -3.35 15.73
CA SER A 57 3.97 -2.14 16.48
C SER A 57 3.96 -0.90 15.57
N TYR A 58 3.49 0.24 16.10
CA TYR A 58 3.47 1.49 15.34
C TYR A 58 4.87 1.89 14.84
N LYS A 59 5.90 1.72 15.69
CA LYS A 59 7.29 1.97 15.33
C LYS A 59 7.72 1.19 14.09
N ASN A 60 7.46 -0.12 14.08
CA ASN A 60 7.84 -1.00 12.98
C ASN A 60 7.08 -0.69 11.69
N ARG A 61 5.77 -0.40 11.80
CA ARG A 61 4.98 0.05 10.64
C ARG A 61 5.53 1.36 10.08
N LYS A 62 5.82 2.34 10.94
CA LYS A 62 6.43 3.60 10.54
C LYS A 62 7.77 3.36 9.82
N ASP A 63 8.64 2.52 10.38
CA ASP A 63 9.93 2.18 9.77
C ASP A 63 9.75 1.50 8.39
N ASN A 64 8.74 0.64 8.23
CA ASN A 64 8.39 0.06 6.92
C ASN A 64 7.97 1.16 5.92
N TRP A 65 7.11 2.10 6.34
CA TRP A 65 6.67 3.21 5.50
C TRP A 65 7.80 4.18 5.15
N ASP A 66 8.74 4.42 6.06
CA ASP A 66 9.94 5.23 5.78
C ASP A 66 10.81 4.57 4.69
N GLN A 67 10.91 3.23 4.68
CA GLN A 67 11.59 2.48 3.61
C GLN A 67 10.84 2.58 2.27
N LEU A 68 9.51 2.44 2.29
CA LEU A 68 8.67 2.61 1.09
C LEU A 68 8.79 4.03 0.51
N GLN A 69 8.76 5.06 1.36
CA GLN A 69 8.92 6.45 0.92
C GLN A 69 10.28 6.69 0.26
N LYS A 70 11.37 6.11 0.79
CA LYS A 70 12.68 6.16 0.13
C LYS A 70 12.65 5.52 -1.26
N PHE A 71 12.01 4.37 -1.38
CA PHE A 71 11.80 3.71 -2.68
C PHE A 71 10.98 4.59 -3.63
N PHE A 72 9.88 5.18 -3.18
CA PHE A 72 9.02 6.05 -3.97
C PHE A 72 9.79 7.25 -4.52
N ARG A 73 10.52 7.97 -3.65
CA ARG A 73 11.37 9.10 -4.04
C ARG A 73 12.43 8.70 -5.08
N LYS A 74 13.11 7.57 -4.87
CA LYS A 74 14.14 7.07 -5.81
C LYS A 74 13.58 6.75 -7.20
N ASN A 75 12.30 6.40 -7.31
CA ASN A 75 11.66 6.03 -8.57
C ASN A 75 10.71 7.11 -9.12
N ASN A 76 10.79 8.35 -8.60
CA ASN A 76 9.90 9.47 -8.99
C ASN A 76 8.40 9.16 -8.83
N ILE A 77 8.06 8.36 -7.83
CA ILE A 77 6.69 8.00 -7.48
C ILE A 77 6.24 9.02 -6.44
N ASN A 78 5.31 9.90 -6.84
CA ASN A 78 4.77 10.89 -5.93
C ASN A 78 3.61 10.29 -5.15
N ILE A 79 3.77 10.07 -3.85
CA ILE A 79 2.68 9.76 -2.93
C ILE A 79 2.83 10.73 -1.75
N PRO A 80 1.93 11.72 -1.62
CA PRO A 80 2.07 12.74 -0.60
C PRO A 80 1.85 12.16 0.79
N GLU A 81 2.46 12.80 1.79
CA GLU A 81 2.35 12.38 3.18
C GLU A 81 0.90 12.38 3.67
N SER A 82 0.07 13.30 3.16
CA SER A 82 -1.37 13.38 3.44
C SER A 82 -2.17 12.14 3.01
N ILE A 83 -1.64 11.34 2.08
CA ILE A 83 -2.23 10.08 1.64
C ILE A 83 -1.69 8.90 2.46
N ILE A 84 -0.47 9.00 2.99
CA ILE A 84 0.18 7.94 3.77
C ILE A 84 -0.23 7.98 5.26
N LEU A 85 -0.24 9.16 5.88
CA LEU A 85 -0.52 9.31 7.31
C LEU A 85 -1.84 8.66 7.74
N PRO A 86 -2.96 8.89 7.03
CA PRO A 86 -4.24 8.26 7.38
C PRO A 86 -4.16 6.73 7.40
N VAL A 87 -3.44 6.12 6.44
CA VAL A 87 -3.23 4.67 6.39
C VAL A 87 -2.43 4.19 7.60
N LEU A 88 -1.31 4.83 7.91
CA LEU A 88 -0.45 4.47 9.03
C LEU A 88 -1.22 4.53 10.37
N ASN A 89 -2.12 5.50 10.51
CA ASN A 89 -2.92 5.74 11.72
C ASN A 89 -4.22 4.92 11.81
N TYR A 90 -4.48 4.01 10.88
CA TYR A 90 -5.75 3.27 10.82
C TYR A 90 -6.97 4.19 10.73
N ASP A 91 -6.88 5.24 9.94
CA ASP A 91 -8.04 6.04 9.57
C ASP A 91 -9.03 5.19 8.74
N ASP A 92 -10.33 5.39 8.97
CA ASP A 92 -11.38 4.58 8.36
C ASP A 92 -11.47 4.79 6.83
N ASP A 93 -11.28 6.03 6.36
CA ASP A 93 -11.31 6.38 4.95
C ASP A 93 -9.92 6.33 4.31
N GLY A 94 -8.87 6.53 5.12
CA GLY A 94 -7.48 6.57 4.66
C GLY A 94 -7.06 5.37 3.83
N ALA A 95 -7.49 4.16 4.19
CA ALA A 95 -7.19 2.94 3.43
C ALA A 95 -7.84 2.93 2.04
N VAL A 96 -9.09 3.40 1.94
CA VAL A 96 -9.84 3.43 0.69
C VAL A 96 -9.25 4.49 -0.25
N ASP A 97 -8.98 5.68 0.29
CA ASP A 97 -8.41 6.78 -0.48
C ASP A 97 -6.99 6.49 -0.94
N PHE A 98 -6.19 5.82 -0.11
CA PHE A 98 -4.88 5.32 -0.53
C PHE A 98 -4.98 4.34 -1.69
N LEU A 99 -5.88 3.34 -1.61
CA LEU A 99 -6.09 2.39 -2.70
C LEU A 99 -6.52 3.06 -4.00
N ARG A 100 -7.43 4.04 -3.93
CA ARG A 100 -7.83 4.85 -5.09
C ARG A 100 -6.64 5.59 -5.68
N TYR A 101 -5.84 6.24 -4.83
CA TYR A 101 -4.67 6.98 -5.25
C TYR A 101 -3.66 6.10 -6.00
N ILE A 102 -3.26 4.97 -5.40
CA ILE A 102 -2.28 4.08 -6.02
C ILE A 102 -2.84 3.34 -7.23
N TYR A 103 -4.15 3.07 -7.27
CA TYR A 103 -4.80 2.49 -8.45
C TYR A 103 -4.66 3.43 -9.66
N THR A 104 -5.06 4.69 -9.54
CA THR A 104 -4.93 5.72 -10.59
C THR A 104 -3.46 5.88 -10.99
N LEU A 105 -2.56 5.98 -10.01
CA LEU A 105 -1.12 6.13 -10.22
C LEU A 105 -0.50 4.98 -11.02
N LEU A 106 -0.73 3.73 -10.59
CA LEU A 106 -0.08 2.54 -11.14
C LEU A 106 -0.71 2.07 -12.46
N THR A 107 -2.02 2.24 -12.61
CA THR A 107 -2.72 1.86 -13.85
C THR A 107 -2.72 2.96 -14.91
N LYS A 108 -2.24 4.17 -14.57
CA LYS A 108 -2.28 5.38 -15.40
C LYS A 108 -3.70 5.76 -15.86
N LYS A 109 -4.73 5.27 -15.14
CA LYS A 109 -6.14 5.61 -15.40
C LYS A 109 -6.47 6.88 -14.64
N LYS A 110 -7.01 7.88 -15.34
CA LYS A 110 -7.57 9.09 -14.71
C LYS A 110 -8.97 8.83 -14.20
#